data_AF-A0A931W792-F1
#
_entry.id   AF-A0A931W792-F1
#
_cell.length_a   1.000
_cell.length_b   1.000
_cell.length_c   1.000
_cell.angle_alpha   90.00
_cell.angle_beta   90.00
_cell.angle_gamma   90.00
#
_symmetry.space_group_name_H-M   'P 1'
#
loop_
_entity.id
_entity.type
_entity.pdbx_description
1 polymer ?
#
loop_
_entity_poly.entity_id
_entity_poly.type
_entity_poly.pdbx_seq_one_letter_code
_entity_poly.pdbx_strand_id
1 'polypeptide(L)'
;MQNIERRRKFFKSFEAKSLRSRSLLTQISDDLTSICGSTPFLIFHIFAISFWIYANLGLVPWVNIFDPFPFGLLTMILSIEAIFLAIFILVSQNRSSFINSLREEVHLRVNLIAEEEVTKVLEVLAEMRKHLGIKKPDPELEEMLKRIDTGYIEHSIIEQIDRANQPLAKKLAQEFPELLLAPIKRPIEAVQNMGRDSAPATVEAKKTS
;
A
#
# COMPACT_ATOMS: atom_id res chain seq x y z
N MET A 1 9.93 -20.85 25.39
CA MET A 1 8.72 -21.14 24.57
C MET A 1 7.68 -20.00 24.54
N GLN A 2 7.47 -19.25 25.64
CA GLN A 2 6.45 -18.16 25.70
C GLN A 2 6.59 -17.02 24.65
N ASN A 3 7.80 -16.71 24.17
CA ASN A 3 8.00 -15.64 23.18
C ASN A 3 7.55 -16.01 21.75
N ILE A 4 7.49 -17.31 21.42
CA ILE A 4 7.09 -17.77 20.08
C ILE A 4 5.56 -17.70 19.95
N GLU A 5 4.83 -18.06 21.00
CA GLU A 5 3.36 -17.96 21.04
C GLU A 5 2.87 -16.52 21.02
N ARG A 6 3.59 -15.61 21.71
CA ARG A 6 3.28 -14.18 21.71
C ARG A 6 3.40 -13.57 20.31
N ARG A 7 4.47 -13.89 19.57
CA ARG A 7 4.65 -13.46 18.18
C ARG A 7 3.56 -14.01 17.26
N ARG A 8 3.23 -15.30 17.38
CA ARG A 8 2.20 -15.95 16.55
C ARG A 8 0.79 -15.36 16.79
N LYS A 9 0.45 -15.05 18.04
CA LYS A 9 -0.81 -14.36 18.39
C LYS A 9 -0.84 -12.92 17.87
N PHE A 10 0.29 -12.22 17.91
CA PHE A 10 0.40 -10.85 17.40
C PHE A 10 0.11 -10.78 15.89
N PHE A 11 0.72 -11.66 15.09
CA PHE A 11 0.47 -11.72 13.64
C PHE A 11 -0.99 -12.08 13.29
N LYS A 12 -1.57 -13.10 13.95
CA LYS A 12 -3.00 -13.44 13.76
C LYS A 12 -3.94 -12.29 14.13
N SER A 13 -3.61 -11.52 15.16
CA SER A 13 -4.44 -10.38 15.58
C SER A 13 -4.35 -9.21 14.60
N PHE A 14 -3.23 -9.04 13.89
CA PHE A 14 -3.06 -8.04 12.85
C PHE A 14 -3.89 -8.40 11.61
N GLU A 15 -3.84 -9.67 11.21
CA GLU A 15 -4.63 -10.23 10.11
C GLU A 15 -6.15 -10.16 10.41
N ALA A 16 -6.56 -10.45 11.64
CA ALA A 16 -7.96 -10.36 12.05
C ALA A 16 -8.49 -8.92 12.17
N LYS A 17 -7.63 -7.93 12.42
CA LYS A 17 -8.03 -6.53 12.59
C LYS A 17 -8.13 -5.78 11.26
N SER A 18 -7.36 -6.18 10.22
CA SER A 18 -7.50 -5.64 8.86
C SER A 18 -8.76 -6.14 8.14
N LEU A 19 -9.27 -7.32 8.51
CA LEU A 19 -10.45 -7.94 7.90
C LEU A 19 -11.80 -7.39 8.43
N ARG A 20 -11.82 -6.67 9.56
CA ARG A 20 -13.08 -6.40 10.28
C ARG A 20 -13.85 -5.16 9.82
N SER A 21 -13.29 -4.31 8.94
CA SER A 21 -13.96 -3.06 8.54
C SER A 21 -14.46 -2.98 7.09
N ARG A 22 -14.34 -4.03 6.25
CA ARG A 22 -14.54 -3.86 4.78
C ARG A 22 -15.21 -5.05 4.06
N SER A 23 -16.27 -5.60 4.64
CA SER A 23 -16.65 -7.00 4.39
C SER A 23 -17.23 -7.36 3.01
N LEU A 24 -17.69 -6.44 2.15
CA LEU A 24 -18.28 -6.82 0.86
C LEU A 24 -17.42 -6.44 -0.34
N LEU A 25 -17.01 -5.17 -0.43
CA LEU A 25 -16.17 -4.69 -1.53
C LEU A 25 -14.78 -5.35 -1.54
N THR A 26 -14.22 -5.73 -0.39
CA THR A 26 -12.92 -6.41 -0.34
C THR A 26 -13.01 -7.87 -0.75
N GLN A 27 -14.08 -8.59 -0.37
CA GLN A 27 -14.31 -9.95 -0.84
C GLN A 27 -14.52 -9.97 -2.36
N ILE A 28 -15.37 -9.07 -2.87
CA ILE A 28 -15.60 -8.91 -4.31
C ILE A 28 -14.30 -8.51 -5.01
N SER A 29 -13.50 -7.60 -4.43
CA SER A 29 -12.22 -7.19 -5.02
C SER A 29 -11.19 -8.32 -5.06
N ASP A 30 -11.13 -9.19 -4.05
CA ASP A 30 -10.19 -10.32 -4.01
C ASP A 30 -10.58 -11.40 -5.05
N ASP A 31 -11.87 -11.76 -5.10
CA ASP A 31 -12.40 -12.70 -6.09
C ASP A 31 -12.23 -12.15 -7.51
N LEU A 32 -12.54 -10.87 -7.72
CA LEU A 32 -12.47 -10.25 -9.03
C LEU A 32 -11.03 -10.00 -9.50
N THR A 33 -10.09 -9.75 -8.59
CA THR A 33 -8.66 -9.70 -8.94
C THR A 33 -8.18 -11.07 -9.44
N SER A 34 -8.64 -12.15 -8.81
CA SER A 34 -8.34 -13.51 -9.27
C SER A 34 -8.98 -13.84 -10.62
N ILE A 35 -10.16 -13.29 -10.91
CA ILE A 35 -10.90 -13.54 -12.16
C ILE A 35 -10.35 -12.69 -13.33
N CYS A 36 -10.13 -11.39 -13.12
CA CYS A 36 -9.60 -10.50 -14.16
C CYS A 36 -8.13 -10.79 -14.51
N GLY A 37 -7.34 -11.31 -13.56
CA GLY A 37 -5.98 -11.78 -13.82
C GLY A 37 -5.92 -13.19 -14.43
N SER A 38 -7.06 -13.85 -14.63
CA SER A 38 -7.13 -15.24 -15.06
C SER A 38 -7.18 -15.36 -16.59
N THR A 39 -6.27 -16.15 -17.15
CA THR A 39 -6.31 -16.59 -18.56
C THR A 39 -7.69 -17.10 -19.04
N PRO A 40 -8.49 -17.85 -18.25
CA PRO A 40 -9.83 -18.29 -18.67
C PRO A 40 -10.84 -17.17 -18.91
N PHE A 41 -10.75 -16.03 -18.21
CA PHE A 41 -11.69 -14.91 -18.39
C PHE A 41 -11.56 -14.27 -19.77
N LEU A 42 -10.31 -14.11 -20.24
CA LEU A 42 -9.99 -13.62 -21.58
C LEU A 42 -10.50 -14.58 -22.65
N ILE A 43 -10.27 -15.87 -22.48
CA ILE A 43 -10.72 -16.91 -23.41
C ILE A 43 -12.25 -16.90 -23.53
N PHE A 44 -12.96 -16.80 -22.41
CA PHE A 44 -14.43 -16.68 -22.40
C PHE A 44 -14.92 -15.47 -23.22
N HIS A 45 -14.30 -14.29 -23.06
CA HIS A 45 -14.66 -13.10 -23.83
C HIS A 45 -14.45 -13.28 -25.33
N ILE A 46 -13.33 -13.88 -25.73
CA ILE A 46 -13.05 -14.16 -27.14
C ILE A 46 -14.13 -15.08 -27.73
N PHE A 47 -14.54 -16.13 -27.01
CA PHE A 47 -15.62 -17.01 -27.45
C PHE A 47 -16.98 -16.31 -27.47
N ALA A 48 -17.32 -15.51 -26.45
CA ALA A 48 -18.58 -14.78 -26.39
C ALA A 48 -18.74 -13.79 -27.56
N ILE A 49 -17.68 -13.02 -27.85
CA ILE A 49 -17.66 -12.08 -28.98
C ILE A 49 -17.73 -12.84 -30.31
N SER A 50 -16.95 -13.91 -30.46
CA SER A 50 -16.96 -14.73 -31.69
C SER A 50 -18.34 -15.36 -31.94
N PHE A 51 -18.99 -15.85 -30.87
CA PHE A 51 -20.33 -16.41 -30.93
C PHE A 51 -21.37 -15.33 -31.31
N TRP A 52 -21.27 -14.13 -30.74
CA TRP A 52 -22.16 -13.01 -31.08
C TRP A 52 -22.04 -12.62 -32.55
N ILE A 53 -20.82 -12.50 -33.06
CA ILE A 53 -20.55 -12.20 -34.48
C ILE A 53 -21.14 -13.30 -35.37
N TYR A 54 -20.91 -14.57 -35.03
CA TYR A 54 -21.43 -15.70 -35.81
C TYR A 54 -22.96 -15.75 -35.83
N ALA A 55 -23.62 -15.50 -34.70
CA ALA A 55 -25.07 -15.45 -34.59
C ALA A 55 -25.69 -14.30 -35.42
N ASN A 56 -25.00 -13.17 -35.53
CA ASN A 56 -25.48 -12.00 -36.27
C ASN A 56 -25.01 -11.94 -37.74
N LEU A 57 -24.21 -12.92 -38.21
CA LEU A 57 -23.72 -12.99 -39.59
C LEU A 57 -24.78 -13.41 -40.61
N GLY A 58 -26.00 -13.72 -40.18
CA GLY A 58 -27.10 -14.14 -41.07
C GLY A 58 -26.94 -15.53 -41.68
N LEU A 59 -25.99 -16.34 -41.19
CA LEU A 59 -25.73 -17.70 -41.67
C LEU A 59 -26.75 -18.74 -41.16
N VAL A 60 -27.59 -18.37 -40.18
CA VAL A 60 -28.59 -19.26 -39.57
C VAL A 60 -29.98 -18.85 -40.07
N PRO A 61 -30.68 -19.69 -40.88
CA PRO A 61 -31.96 -19.33 -41.51
C PRO A 61 -33.11 -19.00 -40.55
N TRP A 62 -32.96 -19.31 -39.25
CA TRP A 62 -33.99 -19.17 -38.22
C TRP A 62 -33.71 -18.04 -37.21
N VAL A 63 -32.57 -17.34 -37.35
CA VAL A 63 -32.19 -16.24 -36.45
C VAL A 63 -32.31 -14.92 -37.21
N ASN A 64 -33.21 -14.05 -36.75
CA ASN A 64 -33.33 -12.71 -37.31
C ASN A 64 -32.08 -11.90 -36.94
N ILE A 65 -31.52 -11.15 -37.90
CA ILE A 65 -30.33 -10.33 -37.68
C ILE A 65 -30.72 -9.20 -36.71
N PHE A 66 -30.25 -9.29 -35.47
CA PHE A 66 -30.61 -8.36 -34.39
C PHE A 66 -29.61 -7.22 -34.26
N ASP A 67 -28.32 -7.48 -34.51
CA ASP A 67 -27.23 -6.49 -34.46
C ASP A 67 -26.47 -6.49 -35.80
N PRO A 68 -26.95 -5.75 -36.82
CA PRO A 68 -26.29 -5.67 -38.12
C PRO A 68 -24.90 -5.04 -38.00
N PHE A 69 -23.98 -5.41 -38.90
CA PHE A 69 -22.68 -4.74 -39.03
C PHE A 69 -22.93 -3.22 -39.19
N PRO A 70 -22.38 -2.35 -38.31
CA PRO A 70 -21.14 -2.48 -37.52
C PRO A 70 -21.26 -2.97 -36.04
N PHE A 71 -22.28 -3.73 -35.66
CA PHE A 71 -22.48 -4.29 -34.30
C PHE A 71 -22.58 -3.22 -33.20
N GLY A 72 -23.55 -2.32 -33.32
CA GLY A 72 -23.72 -1.19 -32.40
C GLY A 72 -24.06 -1.63 -30.97
N LEU A 73 -24.89 -2.67 -30.80
CA LEU A 73 -25.29 -3.14 -29.49
C LEU A 73 -24.15 -3.83 -28.75
N LEU A 74 -23.40 -4.70 -29.45
CA LEU A 74 -22.20 -5.33 -28.90
C LEU A 74 -21.20 -4.28 -28.42
N THR A 75 -20.93 -3.27 -29.25
CA THR A 75 -19.96 -2.21 -28.95
C THR A 75 -20.36 -1.40 -27.72
N MET A 76 -21.66 -1.10 -27.58
CA MET A 76 -22.17 -0.38 -26.40
C MET A 76 -21.99 -1.20 -25.11
N ILE A 77 -22.32 -2.49 -25.14
CA ILE A 77 -22.19 -3.38 -23.98
C ILE A 77 -20.71 -3.54 -23.60
N LEU A 78 -19.83 -3.82 -24.57
CA LEU A 78 -18.39 -3.97 -24.32
C LEU A 78 -17.75 -2.68 -23.79
N SER A 79 -18.22 -1.51 -24.23
CA SER A 79 -17.73 -0.22 -23.72
C SER A 79 -18.04 -0.04 -22.23
N ILE A 80 -19.28 -0.33 -21.82
CA ILE A 80 -19.69 -0.26 -20.41
C ILE A 80 -18.91 -1.30 -19.59
N GLU A 81 -18.79 -2.52 -20.10
CA GLU A 81 -18.02 -3.59 -19.45
C GLU A 81 -16.55 -3.19 -19.26
N ALA A 82 -15.92 -2.58 -20.27
CA ALA A 82 -14.55 -2.08 -20.18
C ALA A 82 -14.36 -1.02 -19.09
N ILE A 83 -15.33 -0.11 -18.91
CA ILE A 83 -15.31 0.90 -17.83
C ILE A 83 -15.35 0.20 -16.47
N PHE A 84 -16.23 -0.79 -16.28
CA PHE A 84 -16.27 -1.56 -15.04
C PHE A 84 -14.94 -2.27 -14.77
N LEU A 85 -14.38 -2.96 -15.77
CA LEU A 85 -13.08 -3.62 -15.64
C LEU A 85 -11.97 -2.65 -15.26
N ALA A 86 -11.92 -1.47 -15.88
CA ALA A 86 -10.92 -0.45 -15.56
C ALA A 86 -11.03 0.05 -14.12
N ILE A 87 -12.24 0.33 -13.64
CA ILE A 87 -12.49 0.73 -12.25
C ILE A 87 -12.04 -0.37 -11.29
N PHE A 88 -12.39 -1.62 -11.58
CA PHE A 88 -12.02 -2.76 -10.73
C PHE A 88 -10.51 -2.97 -10.68
N ILE A 89 -9.84 -2.87 -11.83
CA ILE A 89 -8.37 -2.91 -11.92
C ILE A 89 -7.78 -1.78 -11.07
N LEU A 90 -8.29 -0.56 -11.18
CA LEU A 90 -7.78 0.59 -10.42
C LEU A 90 -7.94 0.40 -8.90
N VAL A 91 -9.09 -0.11 -8.46
CA VAL A 91 -9.33 -0.42 -7.03
C VAL A 91 -8.37 -1.50 -6.54
N SER A 92 -8.17 -2.57 -7.33
CA SER A 92 -7.25 -3.66 -7.00
C SER A 92 -5.80 -3.18 -6.95
N GLN A 93 -5.40 -2.33 -7.90
CA GLN A 93 -4.08 -1.70 -7.94
C GLN A 93 -3.85 -0.78 -6.75
N ASN A 94 -4.81 0.09 -6.42
CA ASN A 94 -4.70 0.99 -5.28
C ASN A 94 -4.52 0.22 -3.96
N ARG A 95 -5.27 -0.87 -3.79
CA ARG A 95 -5.12 -1.76 -2.62
C ARG A 95 -3.76 -2.45 -2.60
N SER A 96 -3.32 -3.01 -3.72
CA SER A 96 -2.03 -3.69 -3.83
C SER A 96 -0.86 -2.73 -3.55
N SER A 97 -0.96 -1.49 -4.05
CA SER A 97 -0.01 -0.41 -3.78
C SER A 97 0.08 -0.10 -2.28
N PHE A 98 -1.06 0.10 -1.61
CA PHE A 98 -1.10 0.35 -0.17
C PHE A 98 -0.47 -0.80 0.65
N ILE A 99 -0.79 -2.04 0.31
CA ILE A 99 -0.19 -3.23 0.97
C ILE A 99 1.32 -3.27 0.72
N ASN A 100 1.76 -2.96 -0.50
CA ASN A 100 3.17 -2.94 -0.85
C ASN A 100 3.93 -1.87 -0.05
N SER A 101 3.39 -0.65 0.07
CA SER A 101 3.99 0.41 0.89
C SER A 101 4.11 0.02 2.36
N LEU A 102 3.07 -0.58 2.94
CA LEU A 102 3.12 -1.06 4.32
C LEU A 102 4.16 -2.18 4.50
N ARG A 103 4.23 -3.11 3.55
CA ARG A 103 5.23 -4.18 3.54
C ARG A 103 6.64 -3.60 3.47
N GLU A 104 6.86 -2.60 2.64
CA GLU A 104 8.14 -1.90 2.50
C GLU A 104 8.56 -1.19 3.79
N GLU A 105 7.65 -0.45 4.44
CA GLU A 105 7.90 0.18 5.74
C GLU A 105 8.30 -0.85 6.82
N VAL A 106 7.60 -1.98 6.87
CA VAL A 106 7.92 -3.07 7.80
C VAL A 106 9.29 -3.68 7.48
N HIS A 107 9.61 -3.91 6.20
CA HIS A 107 10.91 -4.43 5.80
C HIS A 107 12.06 -3.48 6.17
N LEU A 108 11.89 -2.18 5.92
CA LEU A 108 12.86 -1.16 6.32
C LEU A 108 13.08 -1.21 7.83
N ARG A 109 12.01 -1.23 8.63
CA ARG A 109 12.12 -1.30 10.09
C ARG A 109 12.82 -2.56 10.58
N VAL A 110 12.52 -3.71 10.01
CA VAL A 110 13.20 -4.97 10.35
C VAL A 110 14.67 -4.89 9.97
N ASN A 111 15.01 -4.31 8.81
CA ASN A 111 16.39 -4.15 8.39
C ASN A 111 17.17 -3.22 9.33
N LEU A 112 16.57 -2.10 9.75
CA LEU A 112 17.19 -1.19 10.72
C LEU A 112 17.47 -1.86 12.06
N ILE A 113 16.52 -2.66 12.57
CA ILE A 113 16.72 -3.43 13.80
C ILE A 113 17.82 -4.47 13.62
N ALA A 114 17.84 -5.18 12.49
CA ALA A 114 18.88 -6.17 12.19
C ALA A 114 20.27 -5.51 12.09
N GLU A 115 20.36 -4.33 11.48
CA GLU A 115 21.60 -3.55 11.44
C GLU A 115 22.05 -3.13 12.85
N GLU A 116 21.14 -2.64 13.71
CA GLU A 116 21.44 -2.30 15.10
C GLU A 116 21.92 -3.52 15.90
N GLU A 117 21.23 -4.66 15.77
CA GLU A 117 21.59 -5.91 16.43
C GLU A 117 22.97 -6.42 15.96
N VAL A 118 23.25 -6.40 14.65
CA VAL A 118 24.55 -6.78 14.09
C VAL A 118 25.64 -5.84 14.59
N THR A 119 25.40 -4.54 14.61
CA THR A 119 26.34 -3.55 15.17
C THR A 119 26.66 -3.88 16.61
N LYS A 120 25.64 -4.18 17.41
CA LYS A 120 25.84 -4.50 18.82
C LYS A 120 26.66 -5.78 19.01
N VAL A 121 26.45 -6.77 18.16
CA VAL A 121 27.26 -7.99 18.14
C VAL A 121 28.71 -7.67 17.76
N LEU A 122 28.95 -6.81 16.76
CA LEU A 122 30.30 -6.39 16.37
C LEU A 122 31.02 -5.60 17.47
N GLU A 123 30.31 -4.73 18.19
CA GLU A 123 30.85 -4.02 19.36
C GLU A 123 31.32 -4.99 20.43
N VAL A 124 30.47 -5.95 20.79
CA VAL A 124 30.80 -6.97 21.80
C VAL A 124 31.99 -7.84 21.34
N LEU A 125 32.03 -8.22 20.06
CA LEU A 125 33.17 -8.95 19.49
C LEU A 125 34.47 -8.11 19.54
N ALA A 126 34.38 -6.81 19.25
CA ALA A 126 35.51 -5.89 19.35
C ALA A 126 36.01 -5.74 20.80
N GLU A 127 35.11 -5.70 21.78
CA GLU A 127 35.45 -5.71 23.21
C GLU A 127 36.13 -7.03 23.62
N MET A 128 35.61 -8.17 23.19
CA MET A 128 36.23 -9.48 23.48
C MET A 128 37.63 -9.57 22.87
N ARG A 129 37.81 -9.10 21.63
CA ARG A 129 39.11 -9.05 20.94
C ARG A 129 40.14 -8.23 21.73
N LYS A 130 39.72 -7.10 22.30
CA LYS A 130 40.57 -6.27 23.18
C LYS A 130 40.96 -7.01 24.46
N HIS A 131 40.02 -7.67 25.13
CA HIS A 131 40.29 -8.46 26.35
C HIS A 131 41.21 -9.67 26.09
N LEU A 132 41.11 -10.31 24.93
CA LEU A 132 41.97 -11.43 24.52
C LEU A 132 43.39 -11.00 24.09
N GLY A 133 43.68 -9.69 24.05
CA GLY A 133 45.01 -9.18 23.70
C GLY A 133 45.37 -9.34 22.21
N ILE A 134 44.38 -9.55 21.34
CA ILE A 134 44.60 -9.73 19.90
C ILE A 134 44.88 -8.35 19.26
N LYS A 135 46.17 -8.04 19.06
CA LYS A 135 46.63 -6.74 18.52
C LYS A 135 46.68 -6.64 17.00
N LYS A 136 46.35 -7.70 16.26
CA LYS A 136 46.36 -7.69 14.79
C LYS A 136 45.33 -6.66 14.30
N PRO A 137 45.69 -5.60 13.55
CA PRO A 137 44.75 -4.60 13.04
C PRO A 137 43.66 -5.26 12.18
N ASP A 138 42.41 -4.80 12.33
CA ASP A 138 41.26 -5.25 11.52
C ASP A 138 40.53 -4.01 11.00
N PRO A 139 40.97 -3.47 9.85
CA PRO A 139 40.39 -2.25 9.28
C PRO A 139 38.96 -2.47 8.79
N GLU A 140 38.58 -3.70 8.39
CA GLU A 140 37.20 -4.01 7.97
C GLU A 140 36.24 -3.89 9.17
N LEU A 141 36.61 -4.42 10.33
CA LEU A 141 35.80 -4.28 11.55
C LEU A 141 35.67 -2.81 12.00
N GLU A 142 36.74 -2.02 11.91
CA GLU A 142 36.70 -0.59 12.24
C GLU A 142 35.83 0.22 11.26
N GLU A 143 35.80 -0.17 9.99
CA GLU A 143 34.91 0.43 8.99
C GLU A 143 33.44 0.06 9.25
N MET A 144 33.16 -1.22 9.55
CA MET A 144 31.81 -1.70 9.86
C MET A 144 31.22 -1.02 11.11
N LEU A 145 32.05 -0.70 12.11
CA LEU A 145 31.65 0.06 13.30
C LEU A 145 31.38 1.55 13.02
N LYS A 146 31.94 2.13 11.95
CA LYS A 146 31.78 3.56 11.60
C LYS A 146 30.54 3.86 10.77
N ARG A 147 29.95 2.85 10.09
CA ARG A 147 28.99 3.06 9.01
C ARG A 147 27.54 3.34 9.47
N ILE A 148 27.25 3.38 10.77
CA ILE A 148 25.88 3.16 11.27
C ILE A 148 25.48 4.29 12.21
N ASP A 149 25.15 5.44 11.63
CA ASP A 149 24.23 6.39 12.27
C ASP A 149 22.87 6.25 11.57
N THR A 150 21.96 5.49 12.16
CA THR A 150 20.60 5.28 11.65
C THR A 150 19.86 6.61 11.42
N GLY A 151 20.24 7.68 12.12
CA GLY A 151 19.69 9.03 11.92
C GLY A 151 20.08 9.66 10.59
N TYR A 152 21.22 9.26 10.00
CA TYR A 152 21.65 9.73 8.68
C TYR A 152 20.71 9.26 7.57
N ILE A 153 20.22 8.01 7.64
CA ILE A 153 19.34 7.44 6.62
C ILE A 153 17.96 8.12 6.67
N GLU A 154 17.36 8.26 7.85
CA GLU A 154 16.08 8.95 8.02
C GLU A 154 16.14 10.39 7.50
N HIS A 155 17.17 11.14 7.89
CA HIS A 155 17.35 12.51 7.43
C HIS A 155 17.57 12.59 5.91
N SER A 156 18.35 11.65 5.34
CA SER A 156 18.60 11.62 3.88
C SER A 156 17.35 11.30 3.07
N ILE A 157 16.43 10.48 3.60
CA ILE A 157 15.16 10.14 2.94
C ILE A 157 14.19 11.31 3.02
N ILE A 158 14.04 11.93 4.20
CA ILE A 158 13.18 13.12 4.38
C ILE A 158 13.65 14.25 3.46
N GLU A 159 14.96 14.49 3.39
CA GLU A 159 15.54 15.53 2.54
C GLU A 159 15.34 15.23 1.03
N GLN A 160 15.39 13.96 0.63
CA GLN A 160 15.08 13.55 -0.74
C GLN A 160 13.60 13.73 -1.10
N ILE A 161 12.69 13.39 -0.18
CA ILE A 161 11.24 13.61 -0.36
C ILE A 161 10.92 15.10 -0.47
N ASP A 162 11.52 15.93 0.38
CA ASP A 162 11.35 17.39 0.33
C ASP A 162 11.91 18.00 -0.97
N ARG A 163 13.08 17.52 -1.43
CA ARG A 163 13.64 17.92 -2.74
C ARG A 163 12.76 17.49 -3.91
N ALA A 164 12.14 16.31 -3.87
CA ALA A 164 11.24 15.84 -4.91
C ALA A 164 9.92 16.64 -4.95
N ASN A 165 9.45 17.10 -3.79
CA ASN A 165 8.21 17.90 -3.66
C ASN A 165 8.42 19.42 -3.88
N GLN A 166 9.65 19.93 -3.75
CA GLN A 166 10.01 21.33 -4.04
C GLN A 166 9.44 21.90 -5.35
N PRO A 167 9.55 21.25 -6.53
CA PRO A 167 9.00 21.79 -7.77
C PRO A 167 7.47 21.86 -7.77
N LEU A 168 6.80 20.93 -7.08
CA LEU A 168 5.34 20.95 -6.92
C LEU A 168 4.90 22.06 -5.96
N ALA A 169 5.61 22.22 -4.85
CA ALA A 169 5.38 23.31 -3.90
C ALA A 169 5.58 24.69 -4.55
N LYS A 170 6.62 24.83 -5.39
CA LYS A 170 6.87 26.07 -6.16
C LYS A 170 5.75 26.35 -7.17
N LYS A 171 5.28 25.33 -7.90
CA LYS A 171 4.16 25.49 -8.84
C LYS A 171 2.87 25.91 -8.12
N LEU A 172 2.53 25.24 -7.02
CA LEU A 172 1.34 25.56 -6.22
C LEU A 172 1.41 26.96 -5.57
N ALA A 173 2.59 27.38 -5.11
CA ALA A 173 2.78 28.71 -4.55
C ALA A 173 2.70 29.83 -5.61
N GLN A 174 3.03 29.50 -6.86
CA GLN A 174 2.96 30.44 -7.99
C GLN A 174 1.52 30.58 -8.53
N GLU A 175 0.74 29.51 -8.45
CA GLU A 175 -0.64 29.43 -8.95
C GLU A 175 -1.69 29.86 -7.89
N PHE A 176 -1.39 29.67 -6.60
CA PHE A 176 -2.26 30.02 -5.47
C PHE A 176 -1.48 30.73 -4.34
N PRO A 177 -1.25 32.05 -4.42
CA PRO A 177 -0.53 32.82 -3.40
C PRO A 177 -1.22 32.86 -2.02
N GLU A 178 -2.49 32.47 -1.91
CA GLU A 178 -3.22 32.36 -0.65
C GLU A 178 -2.81 31.13 0.19
N LEU A 179 -2.29 30.05 -0.44
CA LEU A 179 -1.93 28.81 0.26
C LEU A 179 -0.69 28.92 1.16
N LEU A 180 0.08 29.99 1.00
CA LEU A 180 1.39 30.23 1.61
C LEU A 180 1.28 30.59 3.10
N LEU A 181 0.10 31.06 3.50
CA LEU A 181 -0.20 31.57 4.84
C LEU A 181 -0.84 30.49 5.74
N ALA A 182 -1.22 29.34 5.17
CA ALA A 182 -1.78 28.23 5.93
C ALA A 182 -0.63 27.38 6.50
N PRO A 183 -0.55 27.16 7.83
CA PRO A 183 0.42 26.24 8.38
C PRO A 183 0.17 24.86 7.78
N ILE A 184 1.18 24.28 7.13
CA ILE A 184 1.18 22.89 6.67
C ILE A 184 1.10 22.02 7.92
N LYS A 185 -0.12 21.75 8.39
CA LYS A 185 -0.33 20.75 9.44
C LYS A 185 0.10 19.41 8.86
N ARG A 186 1.06 18.75 9.50
CA ARG A 186 1.50 17.41 9.12
C ARG A 186 0.24 16.54 8.98
N PRO A 187 0.06 15.77 7.90
CA PRO A 187 -1.16 14.97 7.70
C PRO A 187 -1.42 14.01 8.88
N ILE A 188 -0.36 13.61 9.61
CA ILE A 188 -0.45 12.79 10.81
C ILE A 188 -1.16 13.52 11.97
N GLU A 189 -0.96 14.83 12.14
CA GLU A 189 -1.60 15.63 13.20
C GLU A 189 -3.08 15.92 12.92
N ALA A 190 -3.48 16.00 11.64
CA ALA A 190 -4.88 16.17 11.25
C ALA A 190 -5.72 14.92 11.54
N VAL A 191 -5.16 13.73 11.29
CA VAL A 191 -5.80 12.44 11.59
C VAL A 191 -5.85 12.18 13.11
N GLN A 192 -4.83 12.58 13.86
CA GLN A 192 -4.78 12.39 15.31
C GLN A 192 -5.77 13.29 16.08
N ASN A 193 -6.06 14.49 15.58
CA ASN A 193 -7.07 15.38 16.18
C ASN A 193 -8.51 14.98 15.83
N MET A 194 -8.79 14.42 14.64
CA MET A 194 -10.12 13.88 14.30
C MET A 194 -10.56 12.71 15.19
N GLY A 195 -9.62 11.95 15.77
CA GLY A 195 -9.91 10.88 16.73
C GLY A 195 -10.18 11.37 18.16
N ARG A 196 -9.87 12.63 18.48
CA ARG A 196 -9.97 13.17 19.84
C ARG A 196 -11.30 13.92 20.09
N ASP A 197 -11.89 14.48 19.04
CA ASP A 197 -13.18 15.21 19.11
C ASP A 197 -14.43 14.30 19.10
N SER A 198 -14.27 12.98 18.99
CA SER A 198 -15.37 12.01 18.95
C SER A 198 -15.61 11.27 20.27
N ALA A 199 -14.98 11.69 21.38
CA ALA A 199 -15.31 11.17 22.71
C ALA A 199 -16.58 11.87 23.24
N PRO A 200 -17.70 11.15 23.47
CA PRO A 200 -18.88 11.76 24.05
C PRO A 200 -18.59 12.15 25.50
N ALA A 201 -18.81 13.43 25.82
CA ALA A 201 -18.82 13.93 27.19
C ALA A 201 -19.98 13.28 27.96
N THR A 202 -19.73 12.11 28.55
CA THR A 202 -20.62 11.51 29.53
C THR A 202 -20.35 12.10 30.91
N VAL A 203 -21.39 12.76 31.42
CA VAL A 203 -21.81 12.77 32.83
C VAL A 203 -20.88 13.46 33.82
N GLU A 204 -21.25 14.68 34.20
CA GLU A 204 -21.26 15.03 35.62
C GLU A 204 -22.41 16.00 35.94
N ALA A 205 -23.43 15.46 36.60
CA ALA A 205 -24.48 16.23 37.26
C ALA A 205 -23.97 16.66 38.64
N LYS A 206 -24.08 17.95 39.00
CA LYS A 206 -24.36 18.33 40.40
C LYS A 206 -24.71 19.81 40.61
N LYS A 207 -25.89 19.98 41.22
CA LYS A 207 -26.20 20.85 42.36
C LYS A 207 -26.35 22.37 42.13
N THR A 208 -27.56 22.85 42.47
CA THR A 208 -27.89 24.07 43.24
C THR A 208 -27.50 25.40 42.61
N SER A 209 -28.36 26.42 42.50
CA SER A 209 -29.51 26.83 43.30
C SER A 209 -30.36 27.81 42.50
#